data_AF-A0A7C8IUM5-F1
#
_entry.id   AF-A0A7C8IUM5-F1
#
_cell.length_a   1.000
_cell.length_b   1.000
_cell.length_c   1.000
_cell.angle_alpha   90.00
_cell.angle_beta   90.00
_cell.angle_gamma   90.00
#
_symmetry.space_group_name_H-M   'P 1'
#
loop_
_entity.id
_entity.type
_entity.pdbx_description
1 polymer ?
#
loop_
_entity_poly.entity_id
_entity_poly.type
_entity_poly.pdbx_seq_one_letter_code
_entity_poly.pdbx_strand_id
1 'polypeptide(L)'
;MSRPMKRARVEPSHSNVGPPPAPPLATGPSYEEMIGTLSDFQLRWILTHLSLTSRSSQAAIVGTYQHHLRIQQQRVVNFDHFAVAAWHLLNTSSYTRLSSSKQFEMSSEVLSELRGCIESVSQETPNESSYGTKLNALEALRKIAKTILLSAGSTLSQEIRKEFQWESCLGDAMLRIAESMTNDELLRAGATADARSSLVDKMHWIHHKAKSSCLDGFAAVERVVELLGGPPETLVDDEEDYTEDGEHDDA
;
A
#
# COMPACT_ATOMS: atom_id res chain seq x y z
N MET A 1 16.96 -87.24 69.23
CA MET A 1 18.09 -86.58 68.55
C MET A 1 17.99 -86.86 67.06
N SER A 2 18.49 -85.93 66.24
CA SER A 2 18.55 -85.90 64.76
C SER A 2 17.33 -85.34 64.02
N ARG A 3 17.52 -84.09 63.59
CA ARG A 3 16.66 -83.26 62.74
C ARG A 3 16.73 -83.71 61.26
N PRO A 4 15.70 -83.43 60.44
CA PRO A 4 15.63 -83.84 59.04
C PRO A 4 16.36 -82.86 58.11
N MET A 5 17.06 -83.39 57.10
CA MET A 5 17.57 -82.63 55.96
C MET A 5 16.44 -82.37 54.95
N LYS A 6 16.17 -81.09 54.70
CA LYS A 6 15.19 -80.58 53.74
C LYS A 6 15.83 -80.55 52.34
N ARG A 7 15.44 -81.46 51.43
CA ARG A 7 15.80 -81.37 50.00
C ARG A 7 14.91 -80.33 49.34
N ALA A 8 15.50 -79.25 48.84
CA ALA A 8 14.83 -78.27 48.00
C ALA A 8 14.66 -78.84 46.58
N ARG A 9 13.42 -78.85 46.09
CA ARG A 9 13.07 -79.14 44.69
C ARG A 9 13.26 -77.87 43.89
N VAL A 10 14.14 -77.90 42.90
CA VAL A 10 14.32 -76.82 41.92
C VAL A 10 13.14 -76.89 40.95
N GLU A 11 12.31 -75.85 40.93
CA GLU A 11 11.26 -75.68 39.91
C GLU A 11 11.85 -75.07 38.63
N PRO A 12 11.34 -75.44 37.45
CA PRO A 12 11.82 -74.90 36.18
C PRO A 12 11.41 -73.44 36.06
N SER A 13 12.41 -72.58 35.85
CA SER A 13 12.25 -71.17 35.51
C SER A 13 11.54 -71.03 34.17
N HIS A 14 10.22 -70.82 34.21
CA HIS A 14 9.47 -70.33 33.05
C HIS A 14 9.89 -68.88 32.80
N SER A 15 10.80 -68.69 31.85
CA SER A 15 11.14 -67.39 31.28
C SER A 15 9.87 -66.79 30.68
N ASN A 16 9.23 -65.89 31.42
CA ASN A 16 8.09 -65.12 30.95
C ASN A 16 8.62 -64.06 29.95
N VAL A 17 8.86 -64.48 28.71
CA VAL A 17 9.14 -63.57 27.60
C VAL A 17 7.80 -62.96 27.21
N GLY A 18 7.45 -61.84 27.83
CA GLY A 18 6.34 -61.01 27.37
C GLY A 18 6.54 -60.65 25.89
N PRO A 19 5.44 -60.40 25.14
CA PRO A 19 5.55 -59.98 23.75
C PRO A 19 6.47 -58.76 23.66
N PRO A 20 7.34 -58.68 22.63
CA PRO A 20 8.26 -57.55 22.48
C PRO A 20 7.45 -56.25 22.50
N PRO A 21 7.97 -55.18 23.15
CA PRO A 21 7.30 -53.89 23.13
C PRO A 21 7.06 -53.51 21.67
N ALA A 22 5.81 -53.12 21.36
CA ALA A 22 5.47 -52.61 20.05
C ALA A 22 6.47 -51.50 19.69
N PRO A 23 7.04 -51.48 18.47
CA PRO A 23 7.91 -50.39 18.06
C PRO A 23 7.17 -49.08 18.27
N PRO A 24 7.84 -48.01 18.76
CA PRO A 24 7.19 -46.72 18.84
C PRO A 24 6.63 -46.40 17.46
N LEU A 25 5.32 -46.13 17.39
CA LEU A 25 4.70 -45.55 16.21
C LEU A 25 5.55 -44.32 15.91
N ALA A 26 6.31 -44.36 14.82
CA ALA A 26 7.01 -43.20 14.34
C ALA A 26 5.92 -42.17 14.07
N THR A 27 5.72 -41.25 15.02
CA THR A 27 4.89 -40.07 14.83
C THR A 27 5.59 -39.30 13.73
N GLY A 28 5.11 -39.50 12.50
CA GLY A 28 5.56 -38.71 11.36
C GLY A 28 5.35 -37.22 11.65
N PRO A 29 5.94 -36.34 10.82
CA PRO A 29 5.80 -34.90 11.01
C PRO A 29 4.31 -34.52 11.06
N SER A 30 3.97 -33.54 11.88
CA SER A 30 2.64 -32.97 11.94
C SER A 30 2.27 -32.33 10.60
N TYR A 31 0.97 -32.14 10.33
CA TYR A 31 0.53 -31.44 9.13
C TYR A 31 1.07 -30.01 9.05
N GLU A 32 1.27 -29.35 10.18
CA GLU A 32 1.87 -28.02 10.25
C GLU A 32 3.33 -28.04 9.79
N GLU A 33 4.13 -29.01 10.27
CA GLU A 33 5.51 -29.20 9.84
C GLU A 33 5.60 -29.57 8.35
N MET A 34 4.71 -30.44 7.86
CA MET A 34 4.65 -30.78 6.44
C MET A 34 4.33 -29.56 5.58
N ILE A 35 3.32 -28.76 5.94
CA ILE A 35 2.95 -27.53 5.24
C ILE A 35 4.10 -26.52 5.26
N GLY A 36 4.80 -26.40 6.39
CA GLY A 36 5.94 -25.48 6.54
C GLY A 36 7.13 -25.79 5.63
N THR A 37 7.23 -27.01 5.10
CA THR A 37 8.28 -27.38 4.12
C THR A 37 7.91 -27.08 2.67
N LEU A 38 6.65 -26.72 2.39
CA LEU A 38 6.17 -26.47 1.03
C LEU A 38 6.52 -25.05 0.55
N SER A 39 6.88 -24.94 -0.72
CA SER A 39 7.04 -23.64 -1.40
C SER A 39 5.70 -22.94 -1.65
N ASP A 40 5.71 -21.61 -1.83
CA ASP A 40 4.52 -20.83 -2.17
C ASP A 40 3.80 -21.36 -3.42
N PHE A 41 4.58 -21.79 -4.43
CA PHE A 41 4.03 -22.42 -5.63
C PHE A 41 3.26 -23.71 -5.31
N GLN A 42 3.82 -24.60 -4.48
CA GLN A 42 3.16 -25.84 -4.09
C GLN A 42 1.90 -25.56 -3.25
N LEU A 43 1.96 -24.59 -2.34
CA LEU A 43 0.80 -24.17 -1.54
C LEU A 43 -0.32 -23.64 -2.43
N ARG A 44 -0.02 -22.73 -3.37
CA ARG A 44 -1.02 -22.21 -4.32
C ARG A 44 -1.62 -23.31 -5.19
N TRP A 45 -0.79 -24.23 -5.68
CA TRP A 45 -1.27 -25.35 -6.49
C TRP A 45 -2.22 -26.26 -5.70
N ILE A 46 -1.84 -26.65 -4.48
CA ILE A 46 -2.68 -27.49 -3.61
C ILE A 46 -3.99 -26.77 -3.28
N LEU A 47 -3.95 -25.50 -2.87
CA LEU A 47 -5.16 -24.73 -2.55
C LEU A 47 -6.08 -24.58 -3.76
N THR A 48 -5.52 -24.36 -4.95
CA THR A 48 -6.28 -24.30 -6.19
C THR A 48 -6.90 -25.65 -6.54
N HIS A 49 -6.15 -26.74 -6.37
CA HIS A 49 -6.67 -28.08 -6.62
C HIS A 49 -7.78 -28.46 -5.63
N LEU A 50 -7.61 -28.14 -4.34
CA LEU A 50 -8.61 -28.37 -3.30
C LEU A 50 -9.86 -27.51 -3.51
N SER A 51 -9.72 -26.29 -3.99
CA SER A 51 -10.86 -25.44 -4.33
C SER A 51 -11.68 -26.00 -5.50
N LEU A 52 -11.06 -26.72 -6.43
CA LEU A 52 -11.80 -27.35 -7.54
C LEU A 52 -12.46 -28.68 -7.15
N THR A 53 -11.99 -29.33 -6.08
CA THR A 53 -12.40 -30.69 -5.72
C THR A 53 -13.31 -30.76 -4.49
N SER A 54 -13.31 -29.75 -3.61
CA SER A 54 -14.05 -29.78 -2.35
C SER A 54 -14.82 -28.49 -2.08
N ARG A 55 -16.15 -28.59 -1.87
CA ARG A 55 -16.99 -27.44 -1.50
C ARG A 55 -16.60 -26.83 -0.14
N SER A 56 -16.17 -27.65 0.80
CA SER A 56 -15.73 -27.15 2.11
C SER A 56 -14.45 -26.32 1.98
N SER A 57 -13.53 -26.73 1.09
CA SER A 57 -12.33 -25.95 0.77
C SER A 57 -12.66 -24.65 0.03
N GLN A 58 -13.62 -24.67 -0.91
CA GLN A 58 -14.14 -23.45 -1.55
C GLN A 58 -14.69 -22.48 -0.51
N ALA A 59 -15.56 -22.96 0.39
CA ALA A 59 -16.16 -22.13 1.43
C ALA A 59 -15.11 -21.54 2.38
N ALA A 60 -14.08 -22.31 2.75
CA ALA A 60 -12.98 -21.83 3.57
C ALA A 60 -12.17 -20.72 2.87
N ILE A 61 -11.81 -20.91 1.59
CA ILE A 61 -11.08 -19.91 0.80
C ILE A 61 -11.89 -18.62 0.66
N VAL A 62 -13.17 -18.74 0.30
CA VAL A 62 -14.07 -17.59 0.19
C VAL A 62 -14.21 -16.88 1.54
N GLY A 63 -14.39 -17.63 2.63
CA GLY A 63 -14.49 -17.08 3.99
C GLY A 63 -13.24 -16.30 4.40
N THR A 64 -12.05 -16.88 4.18
CA THR A 64 -10.76 -16.23 4.46
C THR A 64 -10.56 -14.99 3.59
N TYR A 65 -10.87 -15.06 2.29
CA TYR A 65 -10.78 -13.92 1.39
C TYR A 65 -11.72 -12.78 1.84
N GLN A 66 -12.99 -13.09 2.12
CA GLN A 66 -13.95 -12.10 2.63
C GLN A 66 -13.52 -11.51 3.98
N HIS A 67 -12.92 -12.31 4.86
CA HIS A 67 -12.38 -11.81 6.12
C HIS A 67 -11.22 -10.83 5.89
N HIS A 68 -10.31 -11.15 4.98
CA HIS A 68 -9.22 -10.25 4.59
C HIS A 68 -9.78 -8.94 4.01
N LEU A 69 -10.74 -9.02 3.09
CA LEU A 69 -11.40 -7.83 2.52
C LEU A 69 -12.03 -6.95 3.61
N ARG A 70 -12.72 -7.54 4.59
CA ARG A 70 -13.33 -6.78 5.70
C ARG A 70 -12.27 -6.06 6.54
N ILE A 71 -11.13 -6.69 6.82
CA ILE A 71 -10.03 -6.05 7.55
C ILE A 71 -9.50 -4.86 6.75
N GLN A 72 -9.26 -5.01 5.45
CA GLN A 72 -8.77 -3.93 4.58
C GLN A 72 -9.78 -2.76 4.51
N GLN A 73 -11.08 -3.07 4.49
CA GLN A 73 -12.15 -2.06 4.47
C GLN A 73 -12.33 -1.35 5.82
N GLN A 74 -11.85 -1.91 6.93
CA GLN A 74 -11.90 -1.28 8.25
C GLN A 74 -10.66 -0.42 8.55
N ARG A 75 -9.51 -0.75 7.95
CA ARG A 75 -8.28 0.01 8.14
C ARG A 75 -8.30 1.29 7.29
N VAL A 76 -7.95 2.41 7.92
CA VAL A 76 -7.67 3.68 7.24
C VAL A 76 -6.17 3.92 7.28
N VAL A 77 -5.53 4.03 6.12
CA VAL A 77 -4.11 4.37 5.99
C VAL A 77 -3.98 5.87 5.71
N ASN A 78 -2.96 6.51 6.30
CA ASN A 78 -2.65 7.91 6.09
C ASN A 78 -1.35 8.02 5.27
N PHE A 79 -1.39 8.80 4.19
CA PHE A 79 -0.32 8.97 3.22
C PHE A 79 0.35 10.35 3.27
N ASP A 80 0.01 11.18 4.25
CA ASP A 80 0.50 12.57 4.33
C ASP A 80 2.03 12.67 4.38
N HIS A 81 2.69 11.67 4.99
CA HIS A 81 4.14 11.57 5.02
C HIS A 81 4.79 11.53 3.64
N PHE A 82 4.14 10.96 2.61
CA PHE A 82 4.64 11.00 1.23
C PHE A 82 4.53 12.39 0.62
N ALA A 83 3.47 13.14 0.95
CA ALA A 83 3.32 14.52 0.51
C ALA A 83 4.36 15.44 1.15
N VAL A 84 4.63 15.24 2.45
CA VAL A 84 5.69 15.94 3.19
C VAL A 84 7.07 15.60 2.61
N ALA A 85 7.35 14.32 2.34
CA ALA A 85 8.59 13.91 1.70
C ALA A 85 8.79 14.57 0.33
N ALA A 86 7.76 14.53 -0.54
CA ALA A 86 7.79 15.20 -1.85
C ALA A 86 8.04 16.71 -1.74
N TRP A 87 7.43 17.36 -0.73
CA TRP A 87 7.69 18.76 -0.44
C TRP A 87 9.15 19.00 -0.06
N HIS A 88 9.71 18.19 0.84
CA HIS A 88 11.11 18.30 1.23
C HIS A 88 12.07 18.07 0.08
N LEU A 89 11.80 17.12 -0.81
CA LEU A 89 12.64 16.87 -1.99
C LEU A 89 12.78 18.11 -2.89
N LEU A 90 11.71 18.89 -3.03
CA LEU A 90 11.67 20.03 -3.94
C LEU A 90 12.00 21.38 -3.27
N ASN A 91 11.81 21.49 -1.96
CA ASN A 91 11.92 22.78 -1.24
C ASN A 91 13.05 22.82 -0.21
N THR A 92 13.66 21.69 0.15
CA THR A 92 14.74 21.70 1.16
C THR A 92 16.03 22.27 0.60
N SER A 93 16.70 23.04 1.45
CA SER A 93 17.96 23.71 1.15
C SER A 93 19.10 22.82 0.66
N SER A 94 19.06 21.52 0.96
CA SER A 94 20.05 20.51 0.54
C SER A 94 20.21 20.45 -0.98
N TYR A 95 19.12 20.67 -1.72
CA TYR A 95 19.14 20.70 -3.18
C TYR A 95 19.03 22.13 -3.71
N THR A 96 18.16 22.96 -3.12
CA THR A 96 17.85 24.30 -3.66
C THR A 96 18.98 25.32 -3.47
N ARG A 97 19.90 25.11 -2.52
CA ARG A 97 21.10 25.98 -2.32
C ARG A 97 22.31 25.53 -3.14
N LEU A 98 22.22 24.41 -3.87
CA LEU A 98 23.29 23.97 -4.76
C LEU A 98 23.35 24.86 -6.00
N SER A 99 24.49 24.87 -6.70
CA SER A 99 24.59 25.50 -8.00
C SER A 99 23.65 24.83 -9.01
N SER A 100 23.21 25.56 -10.04
CA SER A 100 22.33 25.03 -11.09
C SER A 100 22.84 23.74 -11.74
N SER A 101 24.16 23.62 -11.95
CA SER A 101 24.76 22.38 -12.51
C SER A 101 24.57 21.19 -11.58
N LYS A 102 24.75 21.37 -10.27
CA LYS A 102 24.53 20.31 -9.28
C LYS A 102 23.05 20.00 -9.13
N GLN A 103 22.18 21.01 -9.15
CA GLN A 103 20.73 20.81 -9.14
C GLN A 103 20.27 19.96 -10.33
N PHE A 104 20.85 20.20 -11.52
CA PHE A 104 20.61 19.39 -12.71
C PHE A 104 21.06 17.94 -12.49
N GLU A 105 22.27 17.71 -11.99
CA GLU A 105 22.79 16.36 -11.70
C GLU A 105 21.90 15.59 -10.71
N MET A 106 21.38 16.26 -9.68
CA MET A 106 20.51 15.64 -8.67
C MET A 106 19.06 15.46 -9.14
N SER A 107 18.66 16.09 -10.24
CA SER A 107 17.26 16.09 -10.69
C SER A 107 16.72 14.69 -10.98
N SER A 108 17.56 13.80 -11.53
CA SER A 108 17.18 12.41 -11.80
C SER A 108 16.94 11.60 -10.52
N GLU A 109 17.72 11.83 -9.46
CA GLU A 109 17.55 11.16 -8.18
C GLU A 109 16.26 11.64 -7.50
N VAL A 110 16.07 12.96 -7.43
CA VAL A 110 14.86 13.58 -6.89
C VAL A 110 13.60 13.12 -7.63
N LEU A 111 13.68 13.00 -8.97
CA LEU A 111 12.58 12.47 -9.78
C LEU A 111 12.26 11.03 -9.40
N SER A 112 13.28 10.17 -9.24
CA SER A 112 13.10 8.78 -8.83
C SER A 112 12.43 8.67 -7.46
N GLU A 113 12.83 9.51 -6.50
CA GLU A 113 12.22 9.53 -5.16
C GLU A 113 10.77 10.03 -5.19
N LEU A 114 10.46 11.04 -6.00
CA LEU A 114 9.09 11.51 -6.22
C LEU A 114 8.20 10.41 -6.82
N ARG A 115 8.70 9.68 -7.83
CA ARG A 115 8.00 8.52 -8.41
C ARG A 115 7.78 7.45 -7.36
N GLY A 116 8.77 7.16 -6.52
CA GLY A 116 8.65 6.23 -5.41
C GLY A 116 7.51 6.60 -4.47
N CYS A 117 7.40 7.89 -4.09
CA CYS A 117 6.29 8.36 -3.26
C CYS A 117 4.92 8.11 -3.92
N ILE A 118 4.78 8.44 -5.20
CA ILE A 118 3.53 8.25 -5.97
C ILE A 118 3.19 6.76 -6.07
N GLU A 119 4.18 5.94 -6.41
CA GLU A 119 4.01 4.50 -6.56
C GLU A 119 3.63 3.85 -5.24
N SER A 120 4.28 4.20 -4.12
CA SER A 120 3.92 3.67 -2.80
C SER A 120 2.48 4.00 -2.41
N VAL A 121 2.03 5.25 -2.59
CA VAL A 121 0.63 5.64 -2.33
C VAL A 121 -0.34 4.80 -3.18
N SER A 122 0.00 4.59 -4.46
CA SER A 122 -0.80 3.78 -5.37
C SER A 122 -0.83 2.31 -4.91
N GLN A 123 0.32 1.67 -4.70
CA GLN A 123 0.42 0.26 -4.33
C GLN A 123 -0.26 -0.05 -2.99
N GLU A 124 -0.17 0.87 -2.02
CA GLU A 124 -0.84 0.75 -0.72
C GLU A 124 -2.33 1.12 -0.76
N THR A 125 -2.85 1.49 -1.93
CA THR A 125 -4.28 1.75 -2.17
C THR A 125 -4.84 0.76 -3.22
N PRO A 126 -5.01 -0.53 -2.87
CA PRO A 126 -5.73 -1.49 -3.69
C PRO A 126 -7.22 -1.11 -3.81
N ASN A 127 -7.91 -1.68 -4.79
CA ASN A 127 -9.30 -1.35 -5.11
C ASN A 127 -10.26 -1.65 -3.94
N GLU A 128 -9.90 -2.61 -3.11
CA GLU A 128 -10.68 -3.07 -1.97
C GLU A 128 -10.41 -2.26 -0.68
N SER A 129 -9.52 -1.26 -0.73
CA SER A 129 -9.27 -0.35 0.38
C SER A 129 -10.53 0.36 0.86
N SER A 130 -10.54 0.71 2.14
CA SER A 130 -11.59 1.54 2.72
C SER A 130 -11.71 2.89 2.01
N TYR A 131 -12.92 3.46 2.03
CA TYR A 131 -13.17 4.83 1.55
C TYR A 131 -12.16 5.83 2.14
N GLY A 132 -11.91 5.75 3.45
CA GLY A 132 -10.97 6.64 4.14
C GLY A 132 -9.54 6.52 3.60
N THR A 133 -9.06 5.31 3.34
CA THR A 133 -7.75 5.08 2.71
C THR A 133 -7.70 5.70 1.32
N LYS A 134 -8.72 5.44 0.47
CA LYS A 134 -8.76 5.98 -0.90
C LYS A 134 -8.81 7.51 -0.92
N LEU A 135 -9.59 8.11 -0.02
CA LEU A 135 -9.68 9.57 0.13
C LEU A 135 -8.35 10.18 0.57
N ASN A 136 -7.71 9.59 1.59
CA ASN A 136 -6.39 10.03 2.06
C ASN A 136 -5.33 9.92 0.96
N ALA A 137 -5.39 8.87 0.14
CA ALA A 137 -4.47 8.66 -0.97
C ALA A 137 -4.65 9.73 -2.06
N LEU A 138 -5.89 10.04 -2.45
CA LEU A 138 -6.18 11.13 -3.38
C LEU A 138 -5.67 12.47 -2.87
N GLU A 139 -5.89 12.78 -1.59
CA GLU A 139 -5.42 14.02 -0.98
C GLU A 139 -3.88 14.10 -0.94
N ALA A 140 -3.20 12.99 -0.64
CA ALA A 140 -1.73 12.93 -0.67
C ALA A 140 -1.18 13.15 -2.08
N LEU A 141 -1.71 12.44 -3.10
CA LEU A 141 -1.30 12.64 -4.49
C LEU A 141 -1.58 14.08 -4.95
N ARG A 142 -2.71 14.66 -4.54
CA ARG A 142 -3.07 16.05 -4.82
C ARG A 142 -2.07 17.04 -4.20
N LYS A 143 -1.61 16.79 -2.97
CA LYS A 143 -0.56 17.59 -2.34
C LYS A 143 0.78 17.46 -3.09
N ILE A 144 1.17 16.25 -3.49
CA ILE A 144 2.38 16.01 -4.31
C ILE A 144 2.31 16.79 -5.63
N ALA A 145 1.17 16.70 -6.34
CA ALA A 145 0.91 17.47 -7.55
C ALA A 145 1.07 18.98 -7.32
N LYS A 146 0.44 19.51 -6.26
CA LYS A 146 0.56 20.92 -5.89
C LYS A 146 2.03 21.32 -5.67
N THR A 147 2.82 20.51 -4.99
CA THR A 147 4.26 20.76 -4.78
C THR A 147 5.01 20.85 -6.11
N ILE A 148 4.77 19.91 -7.05
CA ILE A 148 5.41 19.94 -8.38
C ILE A 148 5.01 21.22 -9.14
N LEU A 149 3.72 21.55 -9.13
CA LEU A 149 3.14 22.71 -9.83
C LEU A 149 3.51 24.07 -9.23
N LEU A 150 3.83 24.14 -7.94
CA LEU A 150 4.24 25.37 -7.25
C LEU A 150 5.75 25.52 -7.12
N SER A 151 6.53 24.45 -7.20
CA SER A 151 8.00 24.53 -7.10
C SER A 151 8.58 25.30 -8.30
N ALA A 152 8.86 26.59 -8.09
CA ALA A 152 9.35 27.49 -9.12
C ALA A 152 10.66 28.15 -8.66
N GLY A 153 11.49 28.56 -9.62
CA GLY A 153 12.68 29.38 -9.34
C GLY A 153 13.99 28.62 -9.11
N SER A 154 14.00 27.29 -9.17
CA SER A 154 15.24 26.49 -9.15
C SER A 154 15.41 25.68 -10.44
N THR A 155 16.67 25.38 -10.81
CA THR A 155 16.98 24.50 -11.94
C THR A 155 16.42 23.10 -11.68
N LEU A 156 16.50 22.62 -10.44
CA LEU A 156 15.90 21.34 -10.05
C LEU A 156 14.41 21.28 -10.40
N SER A 157 13.63 22.25 -9.94
CA SER A 157 12.18 22.26 -10.16
C SER A 157 11.82 22.39 -11.64
N GLN A 158 12.63 23.09 -12.42
CA GLN A 158 12.46 23.17 -13.88
C GLN A 158 12.67 21.81 -14.55
N GLU A 159 13.72 21.07 -14.20
CA GLU A 159 13.95 19.74 -14.75
C GLU A 159 12.84 18.76 -14.35
N ILE A 160 12.42 18.77 -13.07
CA ILE A 160 11.31 17.92 -12.62
C ILE A 160 10.02 18.22 -13.40
N ARG A 161 9.67 19.49 -13.61
CA ARG A 161 8.49 19.85 -14.40
C ARG A 161 8.59 19.39 -15.86
N LYS A 162 9.77 19.48 -16.48
CA LYS A 162 9.97 18.96 -17.85
C LYS A 162 9.69 17.47 -17.95
N GLU A 163 10.12 16.70 -16.96
CA GLU A 163 9.85 15.26 -16.90
C GLU A 163 8.34 14.97 -16.79
N PHE A 164 7.64 15.72 -15.95
CA PHE A 164 6.18 15.65 -15.81
C PHE A 164 5.38 16.23 -16.99
N GLN A 165 6.03 16.68 -18.07
CA GLN A 165 5.34 16.90 -19.35
C GLN A 165 4.87 15.57 -19.96
N TRP A 166 5.62 14.50 -19.73
CA TRP A 166 5.36 13.19 -20.35
C TRP A 166 5.06 12.11 -19.32
N GLU A 167 5.51 12.28 -18.07
CA GLU A 167 5.28 11.32 -16.99
C GLU A 167 3.85 11.39 -16.47
N SER A 168 3.08 10.33 -16.76
CA SER A 168 1.67 10.21 -16.39
C SER A 168 1.43 9.56 -15.02
N CYS A 169 2.47 9.04 -14.37
CA CYS A 169 2.34 8.18 -13.18
C CYS A 169 1.48 8.80 -12.05
N LEU A 170 1.57 10.12 -11.83
CA LEU A 170 0.77 10.81 -10.83
C LEU A 170 -0.71 10.86 -11.23
N GLY A 171 -1.01 11.30 -12.45
CA GLY A 171 -2.37 11.39 -12.96
C GLY A 171 -3.03 10.01 -13.03
N ASP A 172 -2.29 9.00 -13.51
CA ASP A 172 -2.74 7.62 -13.60
C ASP A 172 -3.04 7.03 -12.23
N ALA A 173 -2.20 7.30 -11.22
CA ALA A 173 -2.44 6.86 -9.85
C ALA A 173 -3.72 7.49 -9.27
N MET A 174 -3.94 8.80 -9.48
CA MET A 174 -5.17 9.47 -9.07
C MET A 174 -6.39 8.86 -9.75
N LEU A 175 -6.33 8.67 -11.07
CA LEU A 175 -7.43 8.11 -11.85
C LEU A 175 -7.77 6.70 -11.39
N ARG A 176 -6.78 5.82 -11.22
CA ARG A 176 -6.99 4.46 -10.74
C ARG A 176 -7.69 4.43 -9.38
N ILE A 177 -7.30 5.30 -8.45
CA ILE A 177 -7.94 5.37 -7.13
C ILE A 177 -9.38 5.87 -7.26
N ALA A 178 -9.63 6.92 -8.06
CA ALA A 178 -10.96 7.44 -8.29
C ALA A 178 -11.89 6.40 -8.95
N GLU A 179 -11.42 5.67 -9.96
CA GLU A 179 -12.18 4.60 -10.62
C GLU A 179 -12.49 3.41 -9.69
N SER A 180 -11.70 3.23 -8.63
CA SER A 180 -11.97 2.21 -7.61
C SER A 180 -13.05 2.61 -6.60
N MET A 181 -13.45 3.89 -6.58
CA MET A 181 -14.53 4.38 -5.71
C MET A 181 -15.89 4.13 -6.36
N THR A 182 -16.89 3.82 -5.53
CA THR A 182 -18.29 3.82 -5.93
C THR A 182 -18.78 5.24 -6.22
N ASN A 183 -19.89 5.39 -6.95
CA ASN A 183 -20.47 6.71 -7.23
C ASN A 183 -20.77 7.51 -5.96
N ASP A 184 -21.28 6.87 -4.90
CA ASP A 184 -21.55 7.51 -3.62
C ASP A 184 -20.27 7.93 -2.90
N GLU A 185 -19.19 7.16 -3.03
CA GLU A 185 -17.86 7.54 -2.53
C GLU A 185 -17.29 8.72 -3.32
N LEU A 186 -17.42 8.73 -4.65
CA LEU A 186 -16.96 9.81 -5.50
C LEU A 186 -17.65 11.15 -5.18
N LEU A 187 -18.98 11.14 -5.05
CA LEU A 187 -19.73 12.35 -4.68
C LEU A 187 -19.34 12.87 -3.29
N ARG A 188 -19.15 11.97 -2.32
CA ARG A 188 -18.68 12.34 -0.97
C ARG A 188 -17.24 12.86 -1.00
N ALA A 189 -16.36 12.23 -1.78
CA ALA A 189 -14.98 12.64 -1.91
C ALA A 189 -14.90 14.03 -2.54
N GLY A 190 -15.60 14.27 -3.65
CA GLY A 190 -15.64 15.56 -4.32
C GLY A 190 -16.13 16.68 -3.40
N ALA A 191 -17.22 16.43 -2.66
CA ALA A 191 -17.78 17.38 -1.70
C ALA A 191 -16.99 17.51 -0.37
N THR A 192 -15.94 16.72 -0.16
CA THR A 192 -15.11 16.83 1.05
C THR A 192 -14.40 18.17 1.02
N ALA A 193 -14.78 19.07 1.93
CA ALA A 193 -14.23 20.41 2.02
C ALA A 193 -13.52 20.65 3.34
N ASP A 194 -12.45 21.44 3.29
CA ASP A 194 -11.91 22.12 4.46
C ASP A 194 -12.39 23.58 4.47
N ALA A 195 -11.78 24.42 5.32
CA ALA A 195 -12.12 25.84 5.39
C ALA A 195 -11.86 26.62 4.09
N ARG A 196 -11.12 26.05 3.13
CA ARG A 196 -10.65 26.74 1.92
C ARG A 196 -11.49 26.35 0.72
N SER A 197 -11.59 25.05 0.43
CA SER A 197 -12.30 24.56 -0.75
C SER A 197 -12.57 23.05 -0.71
N SER A 198 -13.42 22.58 -1.62
CA SER A 198 -13.69 21.15 -1.78
C SER A 198 -12.55 20.42 -2.48
N LEU A 199 -12.49 19.10 -2.34
CA LEU A 199 -11.49 18.28 -3.02
C LEU A 199 -11.60 18.43 -4.54
N VAL A 200 -12.83 18.52 -5.07
CA VAL A 200 -13.04 18.70 -6.51
C VAL A 200 -12.51 20.05 -7.00
N ASP A 201 -12.69 21.13 -6.23
CA ASP A 201 -12.13 22.45 -6.55
C ASP A 201 -10.59 22.40 -6.59
N LYS A 202 -9.98 21.70 -5.62
CA LYS A 202 -8.52 21.56 -5.57
C LYS A 202 -7.97 20.70 -6.71
N MET A 203 -8.70 19.67 -7.14
CA MET A 203 -8.34 18.87 -8.33
C MET A 203 -8.50 19.69 -9.61
N HIS A 204 -9.55 20.51 -9.72
CA HIS A 204 -9.71 21.48 -10.80
C HIS A 204 -8.53 22.45 -10.88
N TRP A 205 -8.10 23.00 -9.73
CA TRP A 205 -6.93 23.88 -9.67
C TRP A 205 -5.67 23.18 -10.20
N ILE A 206 -5.44 21.90 -9.84
CA ILE A 206 -4.31 21.12 -10.38
C ILE A 206 -4.41 21.01 -11.90
N HIS A 207 -5.57 20.58 -12.41
CA HIS A 207 -5.77 20.42 -13.84
C HIS A 207 -5.51 21.72 -14.59
N HIS A 208 -6.10 22.82 -14.13
CA HIS A 208 -5.92 24.14 -14.73
C HIS A 208 -4.45 24.59 -14.70
N LYS A 209 -3.79 24.45 -13.55
CA LYS A 209 -2.39 24.85 -13.39
C LYS A 209 -1.45 24.02 -14.27
N ALA A 210 -1.68 22.71 -14.34
CA ALA A 210 -0.90 21.81 -15.20
C ALA A 210 -1.09 22.14 -16.69
N LYS A 211 -2.33 22.37 -17.12
CA LYS A 211 -2.68 22.77 -18.50
C LYS A 211 -2.02 24.11 -18.87
N SER A 212 -2.08 25.10 -17.98
CA SER A 212 -1.41 26.40 -18.18
C SER A 212 0.12 26.31 -18.28
N SER A 213 0.70 25.22 -17.77
CA SER A 213 2.14 24.96 -17.74
C SER A 213 2.58 23.92 -18.78
N CYS A 214 1.68 23.48 -19.67
CA CYS A 214 1.90 22.43 -20.67
C CYS A 214 2.44 21.11 -20.08
N LEU A 215 1.91 20.70 -18.93
CA LEU A 215 2.29 19.44 -18.26
C LEU A 215 1.31 18.33 -18.61
N ASP A 216 1.44 17.77 -19.82
CA ASP A 216 0.50 16.77 -20.36
C ASP A 216 0.47 15.46 -19.55
N GLY A 217 1.49 15.17 -18.73
CA GLY A 217 1.50 14.08 -17.76
C GLY A 217 0.36 14.15 -16.72
N PHE A 218 -0.29 15.30 -16.58
CA PHE A 218 -1.46 15.48 -15.71
C PHE A 218 -2.80 15.32 -16.45
N ALA A 219 -2.82 14.89 -17.71
CA ALA A 219 -4.05 14.80 -18.51
C ALA A 219 -5.16 13.98 -17.82
N ALA A 220 -4.80 12.88 -17.14
CA ALA A 220 -5.76 12.03 -16.42
C ALA A 220 -6.49 12.75 -15.27
N VAL A 221 -5.98 13.88 -14.77
CA VAL A 221 -6.64 14.66 -13.71
C VAL A 221 -7.96 15.27 -14.18
N GLU A 222 -8.10 15.57 -15.48
CA GLU A 222 -9.38 16.00 -16.05
C GLU A 222 -10.48 14.98 -15.77
N ARG A 223 -10.17 13.70 -16.02
CA ARG A 223 -11.10 12.60 -15.76
C ARG A 223 -11.39 12.42 -14.27
N VAL A 224 -10.40 12.63 -13.41
CA VAL A 224 -10.59 12.58 -11.95
C VAL A 224 -11.58 13.66 -11.50
N VAL A 225 -11.45 14.87 -12.03
CA VAL A 225 -12.36 15.99 -11.75
C VAL A 225 -13.79 15.65 -12.17
N GLU A 226 -13.99 15.10 -13.37
CA GLU A 226 -15.31 14.64 -13.83
C GLU A 226 -15.91 13.58 -12.90
N LEU A 227 -15.11 12.60 -12.49
CA LEU A 227 -15.55 11.53 -11.58
C LEU A 227 -15.97 12.07 -10.21
N LEU A 228 -15.28 13.09 -9.69
CA LEU A 228 -15.61 13.75 -8.42
C LEU A 228 -16.83 14.68 -8.50
N GLY A 229 -17.48 14.79 -9.66
CA GLY A 229 -18.65 15.65 -9.86
C GLY A 229 -18.32 17.11 -10.15
N GLY A 230 -17.11 17.39 -10.63
CA GLY A 230 -16.71 18.73 -11.05
C GLY A 230 -17.54 19.19 -12.25
N PRO A 231 -18.00 20.45 -12.29
CA PRO A 231 -18.66 20.98 -13.47
C PRO A 231 -17.68 20.96 -14.66
N PRO A 232 -18.16 20.71 -15.88
CA PRO A 232 -17.33 20.90 -17.07
C PRO A 232 -16.82 22.35 -17.11
N GLU A 233 -15.50 22.52 -17.24
CA GLU A 233 -14.70 23.76 -17.10
C GLU A 233 -15.51 25.07 -16.95
N THR A 234 -15.65 25.55 -15.70
CA THR A 234 -15.88 26.98 -15.44
C THR A 234 -14.66 27.57 -14.76
N LEU A 235 -14.03 28.55 -15.43
CA LEU A 235 -12.84 29.26 -14.98
C LEU A 235 -13.12 29.97 -13.65
N VAL A 236 -12.59 29.44 -12.53
CA VAL A 236 -12.51 30.17 -11.26
C VAL A 236 -11.03 30.42 -11.00
N ASP A 237 -10.65 31.68 -11.14
CA ASP A 237 -9.31 32.21 -10.95
C ASP A 237 -9.16 32.61 -9.49
N ASP A 238 -8.81 31.66 -8.64
CA ASP A 238 -8.49 31.94 -7.24
C ASP A 238 -6.97 31.82 -7.05
N GLU A 239 -6.30 32.97 -7.18
CA GLU A 239 -4.99 33.21 -6.56
C GLU A 239 -5.14 33.12 -5.04
N GLU A 240 -4.96 31.92 -4.48
CA GLU A 240 -4.80 31.77 -3.03
C GLU A 240 -3.34 32.01 -2.61
N ASP A 241 -3.11 33.22 -2.11
CA ASP A 241 -1.99 33.61 -1.25
C ASP A 241 -2.05 32.82 0.06
N TYR A 242 -0.98 32.12 0.44
CA TYR A 242 -0.86 31.52 1.77
C TYR A 242 0.48 31.79 2.40
N THR A 243 0.38 32.44 3.56
CA THR A 243 1.39 32.59 4.59
C THR A 243 1.85 31.26 5.14
N GLU A 244 3.15 31.19 5.32
CA GLU A 244 3.99 30.16 5.91
C GLU A 244 3.60 29.91 7.37
N ASP A 245 2.91 28.80 7.67
CA ASP A 245 2.83 28.28 9.04
C ASP A 245 4.14 27.54 9.32
N GLY A 246 5.12 28.30 9.81
CA GLY A 246 6.36 27.79 10.36
C GLY A 246 6.11 27.13 11.71
N GLU A 247 6.25 25.81 11.78
CA GLU A 247 6.58 25.13 13.03
C GLU A 247 8.10 25.15 13.21
N HIS A 248 8.54 26.18 13.94
CA HIS A 248 9.86 26.28 14.51
C HIS A 248 9.85 25.52 15.85
N ASP A 249 10.36 24.29 15.85
CA ASP A 249 10.74 23.61 17.08
C ASP A 249 12.27 23.60 17.18
N ASP A 250 12.80 24.65 17.79
CA ASP A 250 14.09 24.60 18.48
C ASP A 250 13.88 23.98 19.86
N ALA A 251 14.52 22.82 20.11
CA ALA A 251 14.89 22.34 21.44
C ALA A 251 16.18 21.50 21.36
#